data_AF-A0A2E7RW72-F1
#
_entry.id   AF-A0A2E7RW72-F1
#
_cell.length_a   1.000
_cell.length_b   1.000
_cell.length_c   1.000
_cell.angle_alpha   90.00
_cell.angle_beta   90.00
_cell.angle_gamma   90.00
#
_symmetry.space_group_name_H-M   'P 1'
#
loop_
_entity.id
_entity.type
_entity.pdbx_description
1 polymer ?
#
loop_
_entity_poly.entity_id
_entity_poly.type
_entity_poly.pdbx_seq_one_letter_code
_entity_poly.pdbx_strand_id
1 'polypeptide(L)'
;MQDEDNSVVASLEQANLEDADVDERHRRLLEFVKRLTLEPAETTDAEVVALREVGWTDQQIAEAVYVTAMFAFFNRIADAFGLANSGYRDLETPPAQFE
;
A
#
# COMPACT_ATOMS: atom_id res chain seq x y z
N MET A 1 16.66 3.96 -6.30
CA MET A 1 15.28 3.54 -5.95
C MET A 1 14.22 4.33 -6.73
N GLN A 2 14.58 5.07 -7.79
CA GLN A 2 13.66 5.84 -8.64
C GLN A 2 13.66 5.35 -10.10
N ASP A 3 14.14 4.13 -10.34
CA ASP A 3 14.34 3.57 -11.69
C ASP A 3 13.45 2.34 -11.96
N GLU A 4 12.39 2.15 -11.18
CA GLU A 4 11.40 1.09 -11.43
C GLU A 4 10.19 1.64 -12.20
N ASP A 5 9.65 0.77 -13.06
CA ASP A 5 8.62 1.03 -14.05
C ASP A 5 7.46 1.90 -13.52
N ASN A 6 7.42 3.15 -13.99
CA ASN A 6 6.43 4.15 -13.57
C ASN A 6 4.99 3.71 -13.90
N SER A 7 4.80 2.69 -14.74
CA SER A 7 3.48 2.17 -15.10
C SER A 7 2.77 1.42 -13.95
N VAL A 8 3.51 0.68 -13.12
CA VAL A 8 2.94 0.00 -11.95
C VAL A 8 2.46 1.03 -10.94
N VAL A 9 3.31 2.01 -10.63
CA VAL A 9 2.95 3.12 -9.71
C VAL A 9 1.74 3.87 -10.25
N ALA A 10 1.74 4.24 -11.53
CA ALA A 10 0.62 4.95 -12.15
C ALA A 10 -0.71 4.15 -12.10
N SER A 11 -0.65 2.82 -12.24
CA SER A 11 -1.83 1.96 -12.15
C SER A 11 -2.36 1.89 -10.72
N LEU A 12 -1.48 1.72 -9.74
CA LEU A 12 -1.84 1.66 -8.32
C LEU A 12 -2.36 3.00 -7.78
N GLU A 13 -1.83 4.14 -8.26
CA GLU A 13 -2.35 5.47 -7.91
C GLU A 13 -3.81 5.68 -8.35
N GLN A 14 -4.21 5.01 -9.43
CA GLN A 14 -5.59 5.00 -9.93
C GLN A 14 -6.44 3.89 -9.29
N ALA A 15 -5.93 3.23 -8.23
CA ALA A 15 -6.53 2.07 -7.60
C ALA A 15 -6.79 0.89 -8.56
N ASN A 16 -6.04 0.81 -9.66
CA ASN A 16 -6.15 -0.23 -10.67
C ASN A 16 -5.07 -1.31 -10.46
N LEU A 17 -5.42 -2.33 -9.69
CA LEU A 17 -4.54 -3.48 -9.45
C LEU A 17 -4.56 -4.49 -10.61
N GLU A 18 -5.63 -4.53 -11.40
CA GLU A 18 -5.79 -5.50 -12.49
C GLU A 18 -4.79 -5.25 -13.62
N ASP A 19 -4.59 -3.98 -13.97
CA ASP A 19 -3.67 -3.56 -15.04
C ASP A 19 -2.23 -3.32 -14.56
N ALA A 20 -1.95 -3.47 -13.26
CA ALA A 20 -0.60 -3.32 -12.73
C ALA A 20 0.28 -4.52 -13.14
N ASP A 21 1.40 -4.24 -13.81
CA ASP A 21 2.39 -5.26 -14.21
C ASP A 21 3.25 -5.70 -13.02
N VAL A 22 2.64 -6.49 -12.14
CA VAL A 22 3.29 -7.12 -10.98
C VAL A 22 3.28 -8.64 -11.12
N ASP A 23 4.31 -9.30 -10.58
CA ASP A 23 4.30 -10.76 -10.50
C ASP A 23 3.19 -11.28 -9.57
N GLU A 24 2.92 -12.59 -9.62
CA GLU A 24 1.86 -13.21 -8.83
C GLU A 24 2.06 -13.02 -7.31
N ARG A 25 3.32 -13.06 -6.86
CA ARG A 25 3.65 -12.94 -5.43
C ARG A 25 3.28 -11.55 -4.92
N HIS A 26 3.59 -10.49 -5.67
CA HIS A 26 3.22 -9.12 -5.34
C HIS A 26 1.72 -8.87 -5.52
N ARG A 27 1.09 -9.44 -6.56
CA ARG A 27 -0.37 -9.34 -6.76
C ARG A 27 -1.14 -9.85 -5.55
N ARG A 28 -0.79 -11.03 -5.02
CA ARG A 28 -1.41 -11.58 -3.80
C ARG A 28 -1.23 -10.69 -2.58
N LEU A 29 -0.06 -10.09 -2.42
CA LEU A 29 0.18 -9.14 -1.33
C LEU A 29 -0.72 -7.92 -1.45
N LEU A 30 -0.85 -7.35 -2.66
CA LEU A 30 -1.66 -6.16 -2.90
C LEU A 30 -3.17 -6.44 -2.76
N GLU A 31 -3.64 -7.62 -3.15
CA GLU A 31 -5.01 -8.07 -2.88
C GLU A 31 -5.30 -8.15 -1.38
N PHE A 32 -4.36 -8.71 -0.60
CA PHE A 32 -4.47 -8.75 0.86
C PHE A 32 -4.48 -7.35 1.49
N VAL A 33 -3.58 -6.46 1.06
CA VAL A 33 -3.52 -5.06 1.51
C VAL A 33 -4.82 -4.32 1.19
N LYS A 34 -5.39 -4.53 0.00
CA LYS A 34 -6.71 -3.98 -0.39
C LYS A 34 -7.80 -4.46 0.56
N ARG A 35 -7.85 -5.77 0.88
CA ARG A 35 -8.81 -6.32 1.84
C ARG A 35 -8.64 -5.73 3.24
N LEU A 36 -7.42 -5.65 3.76
CA LEU A 36 -7.14 -5.01 5.05
C LEU A 36 -7.57 -3.53 5.10
N THR A 37 -7.53 -2.84 3.97
CA THR A 37 -7.91 -1.44 3.87
C THR A 37 -9.42 -1.24 3.84
N LEU A 38 -10.14 -2.07 3.07
CA LEU A 38 -11.58 -1.91 2.82
C LEU A 38 -12.46 -2.71 3.79
N GLU A 39 -12.03 -3.92 4.15
CA GLU A 39 -12.80 -4.92 4.89
C GLU A 39 -11.95 -5.58 6.01
N PRO A 40 -11.29 -4.80 6.89
CA PRO A 40 -10.39 -5.34 7.90
C PRO A 40 -11.07 -6.33 8.86
N ALA A 41 -12.35 -6.14 9.15
CA ALA A 41 -13.13 -7.02 10.01
C ALA A 41 -13.38 -8.41 9.41
N GLU A 42 -13.23 -8.55 8.09
CA GLU A 42 -13.45 -9.80 7.37
C GLU A 42 -12.14 -10.53 7.04
N THR A 43 -11.00 -10.00 7.46
CA THR A 43 -9.71 -10.65 7.23
C THR A 43 -9.54 -11.85 8.15
N THR A 44 -9.05 -12.96 7.61
CA THR A 44 -8.89 -14.22 8.34
C THR A 44 -7.46 -14.76 8.23
N ASP A 45 -7.18 -15.88 8.90
CA ASP A 45 -5.90 -16.57 8.77
C ASP A 45 -5.68 -17.14 7.35
N ALA A 46 -6.75 -17.32 6.56
CA ALA A 46 -6.68 -17.88 5.21
C ALA A 46 -5.83 -17.02 4.27
N GLU A 47 -5.95 -15.69 4.37
CA GLU A 47 -5.15 -14.75 3.60
C GLU A 47 -3.65 -14.86 3.94
N VAL A 48 -3.33 -14.99 5.23
CA VAL A 48 -1.94 -15.15 5.69
C VAL A 48 -1.36 -16.48 5.19
N VAL A 49 -2.16 -17.56 5.20
CA VAL A 49 -1.75 -18.85 4.63
C VAL A 49 -1.48 -18.73 3.13
N ALA A 50 -2.38 -18.10 2.37
CA ALA A 50 -2.21 -17.91 0.92
C ALA A 50 -0.93 -17.11 0.58
N LEU A 51 -0.57 -16.10 1.39
CA LEU A 51 0.68 -15.36 1.21
C LEU A 51 1.93 -16.22 1.44
N ARG A 52 1.89 -17.12 2.42
CA ARG A 52 3.00 -18.07 2.66
C ARG A 52 3.17 -19.04 1.49
N GLU A 53 2.07 -19.49 0.89
CA GLU A 53 2.09 -20.41 -0.26
C GLU A 53 2.78 -19.80 -1.49
N VAL A 54 2.70 -18.48 -1.67
CA VAL A 54 3.43 -17.76 -2.73
C VAL A 54 4.80 -17.24 -2.29
N GLY A 55 5.29 -17.68 -1.12
CA GLY A 55 6.67 -17.46 -0.67
C GLY A 55 6.90 -16.17 0.11
N TRP A 56 5.88 -15.56 0.71
CA TRP A 56 6.08 -14.51 1.73
C TRP A 56 6.43 -15.13 3.09
N THR A 57 7.40 -14.52 3.79
CA THR A 57 7.71 -14.91 5.16
C THR A 57 6.77 -14.20 6.15
N ASP A 58 6.60 -14.77 7.34
CA ASP A 58 5.80 -14.14 8.41
C ASP A 58 6.27 -12.72 8.74
N GLN A 59 7.58 -12.47 8.67
CA GLN A 59 8.17 -11.15 8.91
C GLN A 59 7.72 -10.14 7.83
N GLN A 60 7.75 -10.55 6.55
CA GLN A 60 7.30 -9.70 5.46
C GLN A 60 5.80 -9.44 5.51
N ILE A 61 5.00 -10.45 5.88
CA ILE A 61 3.55 -10.29 6.05
C ILE A 61 3.26 -9.34 7.21
N ALA A 62 3.94 -9.50 8.35
CA ALA A 62 3.79 -8.63 9.50
C ALA A 62 4.15 -7.17 9.17
N GLU A 63 5.22 -6.96 8.38
CA GLU A 63 5.60 -5.62 7.92
C GLU A 63 4.55 -5.01 6.99
N ALA A 64 3.99 -5.78 6.06
CA ALA A 64 2.90 -5.32 5.19
C ALA A 64 1.64 -4.94 5.99
N VAL A 65 1.26 -5.74 6.99
CA VAL A 65 0.15 -5.43 7.91
C VAL A 65 0.43 -4.13 8.68
N TYR A 66 1.64 -3.99 9.22
CA TYR A 66 2.04 -2.81 9.98
C TYR A 66 1.97 -1.53 9.15
N VAL A 67 2.55 -1.54 7.94
CA VAL A 67 2.53 -0.40 7.02
C VAL A 67 1.09 -0.06 6.61
N THR A 68 0.28 -1.07 6.26
CA THR A 68 -1.12 -0.87 5.88
C THR A 68 -1.93 -0.23 7.01
N ALA A 69 -1.78 -0.73 8.24
CA ALA A 69 -2.46 -0.19 9.42
C ALA A 69 -2.02 1.26 9.73
N MET A 70 -0.73 1.55 9.60
CA MET A 70 -0.17 2.88 9.83
C MET A 70 -0.74 3.91 8.83
N PHE A 71 -0.79 3.59 7.54
CA PHE A 71 -1.41 4.47 6.54
C PHE A 71 -2.91 4.64 6.78
N ALA A 72 -3.63 3.57 7.12
CA ALA A 72 -5.04 3.66 7.44
C ALA A 72 -5.32 4.53 8.69
N PHE A 73 -4.41 4.58 9.66
CA PHE A 73 -4.49 5.51 10.79
C PHE A 73 -4.34 6.97 10.36
N PHE A 74 -3.30 7.29 9.57
CA PHE A 74 -3.07 8.65 9.10
C PHE A 74 -4.17 9.15 8.17
N ASN A 75 -4.67 8.29 7.27
CA ASN A 75 -5.79 8.62 6.40
C ASN A 75 -7.02 9.00 7.23
N ARG A 76 -7.36 8.23 8.28
CA ARG A 76 -8.48 8.56 9.17
C ARG A 76 -8.30 9.88 9.91
N ILE A 77 -7.08 10.24 10.30
CA ILE A 77 -6.79 11.56 10.87
C ILE A 77 -7.02 12.65 9.83
N ALA A 78 -6.45 12.50 8.64
CA ALA A 78 -6.59 13.48 7.57
C ALA A 78 -8.07 13.69 7.22
N ASP A 79 -8.83 12.62 7.05
CA ASP A 79 -10.26 12.66 6.75
C ASP A 79 -11.06 13.32 7.88
N ALA A 80 -10.80 12.98 9.14
CA ALA A 80 -11.52 13.53 10.29
C ALA A 80 -11.32 15.05 10.45
N PHE A 81 -10.15 15.56 10.10
CA PHE A 81 -9.83 16.99 10.18
C PHE A 81 -9.95 17.73 8.83
N GLY A 82 -10.38 17.05 7.77
CA GLY A 82 -10.52 17.65 6.43
C GLY A 82 -9.20 18.16 5.86
N LEU A 83 -8.09 17.47 6.14
CA LEU A 83 -6.78 17.83 5.59
C LEU A 83 -6.76 17.54 4.09
N ALA A 84 -6.48 18.56 3.28
CA ALA A 84 -6.32 18.40 1.84
C ALA A 84 -4.96 17.75 1.52
N ASN A 85 -4.88 17.12 0.35
CA ASN A 85 -3.60 16.72 -0.23
C ASN A 85 -2.72 17.98 -0.33
N SER A 86 -1.55 17.94 0.30
CA SER A 86 -0.59 19.04 0.34
C SER A 86 0.10 19.31 -1.00
N GLY A 87 -0.14 18.48 -2.02
CA GLY A 87 0.47 18.65 -3.35
C GLY A 87 1.97 18.39 -3.32
N TYR A 88 2.49 17.58 -2.37
CA TYR A 88 3.93 17.34 -2.23
C TYR A 88 4.61 16.86 -3.52
N ARG A 89 3.88 16.18 -4.40
CA ARG A 89 4.38 15.70 -5.70
C ARG A 89 4.46 16.79 -6.77
N ASP A 90 3.72 17.88 -6.59
CA ASP A 90 3.66 19.01 -7.52
C ASP A 90 4.59 20.16 -7.10
N LEU A 91 5.27 20.04 -5.95
CA LEU A 91 6.22 21.04 -5.48
C LEU A 91 7.47 21.06 -6.38
N GLU A 92 7.75 22.20 -7.00
CA GLU A 92 8.96 22.43 -7.81
C GLU A 92 10.26 22.30 -7.00
N THR A 93 10.18 22.44 -5.68
CA THR A 93 11.29 22.23 -4.74
C THR A 93 10.82 21.28 -3.64
N PRO A 94 11.53 20.15 -3.40
CA PRO A 94 11.20 19.26 -2.30
C PRO A 94 11.16 20.05 -0.97
N PRO A 95 10.24 19.72 -0.06
CA PRO A 95 10.24 20.35 1.26
C PRO A 95 11.63 20.19 1.90
N ALA A 96 12.07 21.21 2.62
CA ALA A 96 13.40 21.27 3.22
C ALA A 96 13.72 19.92 3.88
N GLN A 97 14.78 19.27 3.41
CA GLN A 97 15.32 18.11 4.07
C GLN A 97 15.86 18.60 5.40
N PHE A 98 15.18 18.27 6.49
CA PHE A 98 15.71 18.54 7.82
C PHE A 98 16.95 17.65 7.98
N GLU A 99 18.12 18.27 8.11
CA GLU A 99 19.40 17.61 8.45
C GLU A 99 19.34 16.90 9.81
#